data_AF-A0A3B0SKE6-F1
#
_entry.id   AF-A0A3B0SKE6-F1
#
_cell.length_a   1.000
_cell.length_b   1.000
_cell.length_c   1.000
_cell.angle_alpha   90.00
_cell.angle_beta   90.00
_cell.angle_gamma   90.00
#
_symmetry.space_group_name_H-M   'P 1'
#
loop_
_entity.id
_entity.type
_entity.pdbx_description
1 polymer ?
#
loop_
_entity_poly.entity_id
_entity_poly.type
_entity_poly.pdbx_seq_one_letter_code
_entity_poly.pdbx_strand_id
1 'polypeptide(L)'
;MAKPGAFMNALIPTQHWLFGPLRDNAKIYGQTILAAAIVNMLALVSSFFIMTVYDRVLPNQAIESLVVLTIGVLIAHLFDFILKSLRGYFIDIAGQRLDATVGATIFDNLMNMKLEARRGSTGAVAGLVKEFENLRDFFSSATLVAVVDLPFIFLFIAVIAMVGGPIALVPLTGVLMAIGAGVIIQP
;
A
#
# COMPACT_ATOMS: atom_id res chain seq x y z
N MET A 1 -34.42 -28.25 -28.10
CA MET A 1 -33.19 -28.84 -27.55
C MET A 1 -32.16 -27.72 -27.38
N ALA A 2 -32.12 -27.08 -26.21
CA ALA A 2 -31.28 -25.91 -25.95
C ALA A 2 -29.89 -26.35 -25.47
N LYS A 3 -28.83 -25.77 -26.04
CA LYS A 3 -27.44 -26.16 -25.80
C LYS A 3 -27.03 -25.91 -24.33
N PRO A 4 -26.46 -26.90 -23.61
CA PRO A 4 -26.12 -26.84 -22.17
C PRO A 4 -24.87 -26.00 -21.85
N GLY A 5 -24.61 -24.94 -22.63
CA GLY A 5 -23.50 -23.99 -22.40
C GLY A 5 -23.93 -22.53 -22.34
N ALA A 6 -25.19 -22.22 -22.64
CA ALA A 6 -25.68 -20.84 -22.69
C ALA A 6 -25.99 -20.23 -21.31
N PHE A 7 -26.20 -21.07 -20.29
CA PHE A 7 -26.47 -20.61 -18.91
C PHE A 7 -25.19 -20.26 -18.12
N MET A 8 -24.05 -20.87 -18.45
CA MET A 8 -22.77 -20.57 -17.76
C MET A 8 -22.19 -19.21 -18.17
N ASN A 9 -22.49 -18.73 -19.38
CA ASN A 9 -22.02 -17.43 -19.87
C ASN A 9 -22.86 -16.23 -19.39
N ALA A 10 -24.02 -16.46 -18.77
CA ALA A 10 -24.88 -15.40 -18.24
C ALA A 10 -24.56 -15.04 -16.77
N LEU A 11 -23.73 -15.84 -16.08
CA LEU A 11 -23.45 -15.72 -14.64
C LEU A 11 -22.03 -15.23 -14.34
N ILE A 12 -21.18 -15.05 -15.35
CA ILE A 12 -19.80 -14.55 -15.17
C ILE A 12 -19.65 -13.26 -15.98
N PRO A 13 -19.78 -12.09 -15.34
CA PRO A 13 -19.39 -10.82 -15.96
C PRO A 13 -17.90 -10.91 -16.30
N THR A 14 -17.56 -10.89 -17.58
CA THR A 14 -16.19 -11.01 -18.10
C THR A 14 -15.34 -9.74 -17.92
N GLN A 15 -15.80 -8.78 -17.11
CA GLN A 15 -15.00 -7.65 -16.67
C GLN A 15 -14.80 -7.74 -15.16
N HIS A 16 -13.54 -7.99 -14.78
CA HIS A 16 -13.05 -8.30 -13.44
C HIS A 16 -13.67 -7.36 -12.38
N TRP A 17 -14.51 -7.91 -11.51
CA TRP A 17 -15.22 -7.23 -10.42
C TRP A 17 -14.29 -6.41 -9.48
N LEU A 18 -12.99 -6.70 -9.52
CA LEU A 18 -11.91 -6.00 -8.81
C LEU A 18 -11.69 -4.55 -9.31
N PHE A 19 -11.86 -4.30 -10.63
CA PHE A 19 -11.51 -3.01 -11.22
C PHE A 19 -12.60 -1.94 -11.07
N GLY A 20 -13.84 -2.33 -10.74
CA GLY A 20 -14.94 -1.38 -10.47
C GLY A 20 -14.64 -0.47 -9.27
N PRO A 21 -14.43 -1.05 -8.07
CA PRO A 21 -14.12 -0.27 -6.87
C PRO A 21 -12.81 0.52 -6.94
N LEU A 22 -11.79 -0.02 -7.64
CA LEU A 22 -10.49 0.64 -7.88
C LEU A 22 -10.65 1.93 -8.70
N ARG A 23 -11.54 1.93 -9.69
CA ARG A 23 -11.78 3.08 -10.56
C ARG A 23 -12.65 4.15 -9.88
N ASP A 24 -13.62 3.73 -9.07
CA ASP A 24 -14.51 4.65 -8.35
C ASP A 24 -13.79 5.43 -7.23
N ASN A 25 -12.67 4.89 -6.70
CA ASN A 25 -11.85 5.54 -5.67
C ASN A 25 -10.44 5.91 -6.15
N ALA A 26 -10.20 5.98 -7.47
CA ALA A 26 -8.88 6.22 -8.06
C ALA A 26 -8.18 7.50 -7.54
N LYS A 27 -8.96 8.51 -7.14
CA LYS A 27 -8.43 9.75 -6.55
C LYS A 27 -7.79 9.53 -5.18
N ILE A 28 -8.40 8.68 -4.34
CA ILE A 28 -7.89 8.36 -2.99
C ILE A 28 -6.59 7.54 -3.12
N TYR A 29 -6.59 6.53 -4.00
CA TYR A 29 -5.37 5.74 -4.26
C TYR A 29 -4.24 6.58 -4.87
N GLY A 30 -4.55 7.49 -5.79
CA GLY A 30 -3.58 8.42 -6.36
C GLY A 30 -2.97 9.35 -5.31
N GLN A 31 -3.77 9.85 -4.37
CA GLN A 31 -3.29 10.66 -3.23
C GLN A 31 -2.40 9.85 -2.30
N THR A 32 -2.74 8.59 -2.02
CA THR A 32 -1.93 7.68 -1.21
C THR A 32 -0.56 7.38 -1.84
N ILE A 33 -0.53 7.12 -3.16
CA ILE A 33 0.73 6.88 -3.90
C ILE A 33 1.60 8.14 -3.93
N LEU A 34 1.00 9.31 -4.18
CA LEU A 34 1.73 10.58 -4.18
C LEU A 34 2.30 10.89 -2.79
N ALA A 35 1.52 10.68 -1.72
CA ALA A 35 1.97 10.85 -0.35
C ALA A 35 3.14 9.91 -0.03
N ALA A 36 3.06 8.63 -0.43
CA ALA A 36 4.14 7.68 -0.28
C ALA A 36 5.40 8.11 -1.05
N ALA A 37 5.24 8.67 -2.26
CA ALA A 37 6.37 9.18 -3.02
C ALA A 37 7.11 10.31 -2.32
N ILE A 38 6.36 11.28 -1.77
CA ILE A 38 6.93 12.41 -1.03
C ILE A 38 7.59 11.91 0.25
N VAL A 39 6.94 11.01 1.00
CA VAL A 39 7.51 10.39 2.21
C VAL A 39 8.83 9.67 1.91
N ASN A 40 8.88 8.85 0.87
CA ASN A 40 10.09 8.15 0.49
C ASN A 40 11.20 9.12 0.02
N MET A 41 10.85 10.23 -0.63
CA MET A 41 11.81 11.30 -0.95
C MET A 41 12.33 12.00 0.31
N LEU A 42 11.45 12.32 1.27
CA LEU A 42 11.83 12.95 2.54
C LEU A 42 12.76 12.05 3.36
N ALA A 43 12.60 10.73 3.28
CA ALA A 43 13.51 9.79 3.94
C ALA A 43 14.97 9.89 3.42
N LEU A 44 15.19 10.33 2.17
CA LEU A 44 16.54 10.59 1.65
C LEU A 44 17.22 11.81 2.32
N VAL A 45 16.42 12.75 2.84
CA VAL A 45 16.93 13.97 3.49
C VAL A 45 17.84 13.62 4.66
N SER A 46 17.49 12.61 5.46
CA SER A 46 18.33 12.15 6.58
C SER A 46 19.67 11.61 6.12
N SER A 47 19.68 10.86 5.02
CA SER A 47 20.91 10.29 4.44
C SER A 47 21.84 11.38 3.91
N PHE A 48 21.28 12.33 3.15
CA PHE A 48 22.04 13.48 2.64
C PHE A 48 22.47 14.45 3.73
N PHE A 49 21.69 14.60 4.80
CA PHE A 49 22.09 15.39 5.96
C PHE A 49 23.35 14.82 6.59
N ILE A 50 23.35 13.52 6.91
CA ILE A 50 24.53 12.85 7.49
C ILE A 50 25.72 13.01 6.56
N MET A 51 25.56 12.71 5.27
CA MET A 51 26.62 12.88 4.26
C MET A 51 27.19 14.30 4.26
N THR A 52 26.33 15.32 4.19
CA THR A 52 26.75 16.73 4.16
C THR A 52 27.44 17.12 5.47
N VAL A 53 26.94 16.63 6.60
CA VAL A 53 27.52 16.94 7.91
C VAL A 53 28.92 16.35 8.03
N TYR A 54 29.11 15.08 7.67
CA TYR A 54 30.40 14.41 7.76
C TYR A 54 31.41 14.93 6.72
N ASP A 55 30.99 15.16 5.48
CA ASP A 55 31.92 15.51 4.41
C ASP A 55 32.27 17.01 4.38
N ARG A 56 31.33 17.87 4.81
CA ARG A 56 31.49 19.32 4.66
C ARG A 56 31.42 20.08 5.97
N VAL A 57 30.47 19.77 6.85
CA VAL A 57 30.28 20.58 8.06
C VAL A 57 31.36 20.32 9.10
N LEU A 58 31.62 19.04 9.38
CA LEU A 58 32.55 18.61 10.42
C LEU A 58 34.00 18.97 10.09
N PRO A 59 34.51 18.79 8.84
CA PRO A 59 35.88 19.17 8.50
C PRO A 59 36.09 20.70 8.44
N ASN A 60 35.08 21.45 7.99
CA ASN A 60 35.19 22.91 7.85
C ASN A 60 34.71 23.67 9.10
N GLN A 61 34.33 22.98 10.18
CA GLN A 61 33.77 23.57 11.40
C GLN A 61 32.63 24.57 11.12
N ALA A 62 31.81 24.28 10.11
CA ALA A 62 30.80 25.20 9.60
C ALA A 62 29.50 25.15 10.43
N ILE A 63 29.57 25.62 11.68
CA ILE A 63 28.45 25.54 12.64
C ILE A 63 27.20 26.25 12.14
N GLU A 64 27.34 27.40 11.48
CA GLU A 64 26.20 28.12 10.87
C GLU A 64 25.45 27.24 9.86
N SER A 65 26.17 26.55 8.98
CA SER A 65 25.57 25.60 8.03
C SER A 65 24.90 24.43 8.74
N LEU A 66 25.47 23.94 9.85
CA LEU A 66 24.88 22.86 10.64
C LEU A 66 23.50 23.24 11.16
N VAL A 67 23.37 24.43 11.73
CA VAL A 67 22.10 24.92 12.29
C VAL A 67 21.03 25.00 11.20
N VAL A 68 21.36 25.61 10.05
CA VAL A 68 20.43 25.72 8.92
C VAL A 68 20.02 24.35 8.39
N LEU A 69 20.97 23.44 8.18
CA LEU A 69 20.68 22.08 7.71
C LEU A 69 19.82 21.31 8.71
N THR A 70 20.11 21.43 10.01
CA THR A 70 19.35 20.76 11.07
C THR A 70 17.91 21.24 11.11
N ILE A 71 17.68 22.55 11.02
CA ILE A 71 16.32 23.12 10.94
C ILE A 71 15.60 22.59 9.69
N GLY A 72 16.27 22.56 8.54
CA GLY A 72 15.71 22.00 7.30
C GLY A 72 15.29 20.53 7.45
N VAL A 73 16.12 19.71 8.10
CA VAL A 73 15.81 18.29 8.38
C VAL A 73 14.68 18.13 9.37
N LEU A 74 14.58 18.98 10.39
CA LEU A 74 13.46 18.97 11.34
C LEU A 74 12.14 19.29 10.63
N ILE A 75 12.14 20.28 9.74
CA ILE A 75 10.97 20.60 8.92
C ILE A 75 10.62 19.42 8.01
N ALA A 76 11.61 18.81 7.34
CA ALA A 76 11.39 17.62 6.51
C ALA A 76 10.77 16.46 7.30
N HIS A 77 11.25 16.19 8.52
CA HIS A 77 10.67 15.17 9.40
C HIS A 77 9.26 15.52 9.87
N LEU A 78 8.96 16.80 10.10
CA LEU A 78 7.61 17.24 10.44
C LEU A 78 6.65 16.93 9.28
N PHE A 79 7.04 17.25 8.04
CA PHE A 79 6.25 16.91 6.85
C PHE A 79 6.14 15.40 6.65
N ASP A 80 7.21 14.64 6.85
CA ASP A 80 7.20 13.19 6.79
C ASP A 80 6.17 12.60 7.77
N PHE A 81 6.19 13.06 9.02
CA PHE A 81 5.23 12.67 10.05
C PHE A 81 3.79 13.00 9.63
N ILE A 82 3.53 14.24 9.22
CA ILE A 82 2.18 14.68 8.80
C ILE A 82 1.67 13.84 7.62
N LEU A 83 2.51 13.60 6.60
CA LEU A 83 2.13 12.81 5.43
C LEU A 83 1.88 11.34 5.77
N LYS A 84 2.68 10.74 6.64
CA LYS A 84 2.45 9.38 7.14
C LYS A 84 1.14 9.28 7.93
N SER A 85 0.84 10.27 8.78
CA SER A 85 -0.42 10.33 9.52
C SER A 85 -1.63 10.50 8.58
N LEU A 86 -1.55 11.39 7.59
CA LEU A 86 -2.58 11.56 6.56
C LEU A 86 -2.80 10.28 5.77
N ARG A 87 -1.73 9.59 5.39
CA ARG A 87 -1.79 8.29 4.70
C ARG A 87 -2.55 7.26 5.54
N GLY A 88 -2.22 7.14 6.83
CA GLY A 88 -2.94 6.27 7.76
C GLY A 88 -4.43 6.61 7.84
N TYR A 89 -4.75 7.90 8.01
CA TYR A 89 -6.13 8.38 8.07
C TYR A 89 -6.94 8.08 6.80
N PHE A 90 -6.34 8.23 5.61
CA PHE A 90 -7.03 7.90 4.35
C PHE A 90 -7.27 6.39 4.18
N ILE A 91 -6.34 5.56 4.64
CA ILE A 91 -6.51 4.10 4.66
C ILE A 91 -7.66 3.74 5.62
N ASP A 92 -7.73 4.36 6.80
CA ASP A 92 -8.79 4.13 7.78
C ASP A 92 -10.17 4.52 7.25
N ILE A 93 -10.30 5.68 6.59
CA ILE A 93 -11.56 6.10 5.96
C ILE A 93 -11.97 5.12 4.85
N ALA A 94 -11.01 4.69 4.02
CA ALA A 94 -11.29 3.74 2.97
C ALA A 94 -11.81 2.41 3.55
N GLY A 95 -11.24 1.96 4.68
CA GLY A 95 -11.73 0.82 5.45
C GLY A 95 -13.16 1.02 5.95
N GLN A 96 -13.43 2.12 6.64
CA GLN A 96 -14.76 2.41 7.23
C GLN A 96 -15.89 2.50 6.19
N ARG A 97 -15.63 3.08 5.01
CA ARG A 97 -16.63 3.16 3.93
C ARG A 97 -16.95 1.79 3.33
N LEU A 98 -15.94 0.93 3.26
CA LEU A 98 -16.12 -0.44 2.81
C LEU A 98 -16.98 -1.22 3.82
N ASP A 99 -16.74 -1.04 5.12
CA ASP A 99 -17.49 -1.69 6.21
C ASP A 99 -18.97 -1.36 6.18
N ALA A 100 -19.30 -0.09 6.00
CA ALA A 100 -20.69 0.36 5.93
C ALA A 100 -21.45 -0.29 4.75
N THR A 101 -20.76 -0.49 3.62
CA THR A 101 -21.36 -1.08 2.41
C THR A 101 -21.52 -2.60 2.54
N VAL A 102 -20.51 -3.27 3.08
CA VAL A 102 -20.53 -4.72 3.31
C VAL A 102 -21.51 -5.10 4.43
N GLY A 103 -21.52 -4.35 5.53
CA GLY A 103 -22.42 -4.57 6.65
C GLY A 103 -23.90 -4.47 6.26
N ALA A 104 -24.27 -3.46 5.47
CA ALA A 104 -25.64 -3.32 4.97
C ALA A 104 -26.03 -4.47 4.03
N THR A 105 -25.14 -4.90 3.15
CA THR A 105 -25.40 -5.98 2.18
C THR A 105 -25.53 -7.35 2.87
N ILE A 106 -24.72 -7.62 3.90
CA ILE A 106 -24.84 -8.84 4.72
C ILE A 106 -26.16 -8.83 5.50
N PHE A 107 -26.48 -7.70 6.12
CA PHE A 107 -27.71 -7.55 6.91
C PHE A 107 -28.97 -7.72 6.04
N ASP A 108 -29.01 -7.10 4.87
CA ASP A 108 -30.13 -7.24 3.92
C ASP A 108 -30.26 -8.66 3.36
N ASN A 109 -29.15 -9.35 3.09
CA ASN A 109 -29.17 -10.74 2.66
C ASN A 109 -29.63 -11.70 3.76
N LEU A 110 -29.28 -11.44 5.03
CA LEU A 110 -29.75 -12.21 6.17
C LEU A 110 -31.25 -12.01 6.41
N MET A 111 -31.77 -10.79 6.25
CA MET A 111 -33.18 -10.49 6.43
C MET A 111 -34.07 -10.99 5.30
N ASN A 112 -33.57 -11.05 4.05
CA ASN A 112 -34.36 -11.42 2.88
C ASN A 112 -34.27 -12.92 2.50
N MET A 113 -33.54 -13.74 3.27
CA MET A 113 -33.48 -15.18 3.06
C MET A 113 -34.81 -15.87 3.45
N LYS A 114 -35.59 -16.30 2.44
CA LYS A 114 -36.74 -17.20 2.65
C LYS A 114 -36.28 -18.63 2.96
N LEU A 115 -36.92 -19.25 3.95
CA LEU A 115 -36.66 -20.61 4.46
C LEU A 115 -36.63 -21.70 3.36
N GLU A 116 -37.29 -21.47 2.23
CA GLU A 116 -37.46 -22.44 1.14
C GLU A 116 -36.36 -22.40 0.06
N ALA A 117 -35.53 -21.35 0.01
CA ALA A 117 -34.41 -21.22 -0.94
C ALA A 117 -33.12 -21.92 -0.47
N ARG A 118 -33.25 -22.93 0.41
CA ARG A 118 -32.16 -23.73 0.98
C ARG A 118 -31.58 -24.74 -0.03
N ARG A 119 -31.45 -24.36 -1.30
CA ARG A 119 -30.88 -25.19 -2.39
C ARG A 119 -29.99 -24.30 -3.26
N GLY A 120 -28.70 -24.29 -2.91
CA GLY A 120 -27.67 -23.37 -3.38
C GLY A 120 -26.96 -22.87 -2.14
N SER A 121 -25.77 -23.40 -1.85
CA SER A 121 -25.21 -23.29 -0.50
C SER A 121 -25.07 -21.82 -0.08
N THR A 122 -25.58 -21.52 1.11
CA THR A 122 -25.26 -20.32 1.90
C THR A 122 -23.75 -20.06 1.98
N GLY A 123 -22.91 -21.07 1.71
CA GLY A 123 -21.47 -20.98 1.60
C GLY A 123 -20.92 -20.25 0.36
N ALA A 124 -21.66 -20.18 -0.77
CA ALA A 124 -21.17 -19.47 -1.95
C ALA A 124 -21.27 -17.94 -1.80
N VAL A 125 -22.36 -17.45 -1.20
CA VAL A 125 -22.53 -16.02 -0.88
C VAL A 125 -21.65 -15.62 0.30
N ALA A 126 -21.53 -16.46 1.33
CA ALA A 126 -20.56 -16.26 2.41
C ALA A 126 -19.10 -16.30 1.92
N GLY A 127 -18.80 -17.12 0.91
CA GLY A 127 -17.51 -17.17 0.25
C GLY A 127 -17.17 -15.87 -0.48
N LEU A 128 -18.14 -15.28 -1.20
CA LEU A 128 -17.96 -14.00 -1.88
C LEU A 128 -17.79 -12.83 -0.91
N VAL A 129 -18.54 -12.85 0.20
CA VAL A 129 -18.39 -11.87 1.31
C VAL A 129 -17.00 -12.00 1.93
N LYS A 130 -16.54 -13.22 2.19
CA LYS A 130 -15.22 -13.49 2.76
C LYS A 130 -14.08 -13.12 1.78
N GLU A 131 -14.26 -13.31 0.48
CA GLU A 131 -13.31 -12.84 -0.53
C GLU A 131 -13.24 -11.31 -0.57
N PHE A 132 -14.37 -10.63 -0.39
CA PHE A 132 -14.41 -9.16 -0.25
C PHE A 132 -13.78 -8.66 1.05
N GLU A 133 -13.98 -9.36 2.19
CA GLU A 133 -13.29 -9.08 3.46
C GLU A 133 -11.78 -9.32 3.36
N ASN A 134 -11.36 -10.39 2.68
CA ASN A 134 -9.94 -10.62 2.41
C ASN A 134 -9.35 -9.54 1.49
N LEU A 135 -10.11 -9.07 0.50
CA LEU A 135 -9.71 -7.91 -0.30
C LEU A 135 -9.61 -6.65 0.57
N ARG A 136 -10.61 -6.38 1.41
CA ARG A 136 -10.60 -5.26 2.36
C ARG A 136 -9.37 -5.27 3.24
N ASP A 137 -9.07 -6.41 3.86
CA ASP A 137 -7.90 -6.58 4.71
C ASP A 137 -6.62 -6.42 3.89
N PHE A 138 -6.57 -6.92 2.65
CA PHE A 138 -5.45 -6.67 1.75
C PHE A 138 -5.25 -5.17 1.45
N PHE A 139 -6.31 -4.43 1.14
CA PHE A 139 -6.26 -3.00 0.79
C PHE A 139 -6.06 -2.08 2.03
N SER A 140 -6.51 -2.49 3.20
CA SER A 140 -6.37 -1.76 4.47
C SER A 140 -5.10 -2.13 5.25
N SER A 141 -4.45 -3.25 4.92
CA SER A 141 -3.30 -3.75 5.66
C SER A 141 -1.99 -3.07 5.29
N ALA A 142 -0.99 -3.35 6.11
CA ALA A 142 0.43 -3.11 5.81
C ALA A 142 0.85 -3.60 4.41
N THR A 143 0.11 -4.54 3.80
CA THR A 143 0.39 -5.04 2.45
C THR A 143 0.24 -3.98 1.38
N LEU A 144 -0.81 -3.15 1.41
CA LEU A 144 -0.98 -2.09 0.41
C LEU A 144 0.10 -1.02 0.55
N VAL A 145 0.46 -0.67 1.79
CA VAL A 145 1.58 0.23 2.08
C VAL A 145 2.88 -0.35 1.53
N ALA A 146 3.14 -1.64 1.78
CA ALA A 146 4.32 -2.33 1.26
C ALA A 146 4.37 -2.35 -0.27
N VAL A 147 3.25 -2.60 -0.95
CA VAL A 147 3.16 -2.57 -2.42
C VAL A 147 3.44 -1.18 -2.97
N VAL A 148 2.92 -0.13 -2.32
CA VAL A 148 3.17 1.26 -2.72
C VAL A 148 4.61 1.68 -2.47
N ASP A 149 5.23 1.21 -1.40
CA ASP A 149 6.62 1.52 -1.04
C ASP A 149 7.65 0.70 -1.84
N LEU A 150 7.28 -0.50 -2.34
CA LEU A 150 8.13 -1.41 -3.11
C LEU A 150 8.88 -0.75 -4.30
N PRO A 151 8.25 0.04 -5.18
CA PRO A 151 8.98 0.72 -6.26
C PRO A 151 10.06 1.69 -5.76
N PHE A 152 9.90 2.26 -4.56
CA PHE A 152 10.89 3.19 -3.99
C PHE A 152 12.15 2.49 -3.50
N ILE A 153 12.10 1.17 -3.26
CA ILE A 153 13.31 0.40 -2.93
C ILE A 153 14.34 0.52 -4.06
N PHE A 154 13.92 0.42 -5.32
CA PHE A 154 14.80 0.60 -6.47
C PHE A 154 15.38 2.02 -6.53
N LEU A 155 14.58 3.03 -6.18
CA LEU A 155 15.03 4.40 -6.09
C LEU A 155 16.10 4.58 -5.00
N PHE A 156 15.88 4.02 -3.80
CA PHE A 156 16.89 4.05 -2.74
C PHE A 156 18.19 3.36 -3.16
N ILE A 157 18.11 2.18 -3.76
CA ILE A 157 19.30 1.47 -4.24
C ILE A 157 20.03 2.28 -5.31
N ALA A 158 19.30 2.91 -6.24
CA ALA A 158 19.90 3.78 -7.25
C ALA A 158 20.62 4.98 -6.63
N VAL A 159 20.02 5.65 -5.65
CA VAL A 159 20.64 6.78 -4.95
C VAL A 159 21.88 6.33 -4.17
N ILE A 160 21.81 5.20 -3.46
CA ILE A 160 22.96 4.63 -2.74
C ILE A 160 24.07 4.25 -3.73
N ALA A 161 23.73 3.69 -4.89
CA ALA A 161 24.71 3.34 -5.93
C ALA A 161 25.39 4.59 -6.51
N MET A 162 24.66 5.69 -6.67
CA MET A 162 25.23 6.98 -7.12
C MET A 162 26.21 7.57 -6.09
N VAL A 163 25.92 7.44 -4.79
CA VAL A 163 26.75 8.02 -3.72
C VAL A 163 27.91 7.11 -3.32
N GLY A 164 27.64 5.83 -3.08
CA GLY A 164 28.57 4.85 -2.51
C GLY A 164 29.01 3.74 -3.46
N GLY A 165 28.59 3.78 -4.73
CA GLY A 165 29.01 2.84 -5.77
C GLY A 165 28.69 1.38 -5.39
N PRO A 166 29.71 0.50 -5.26
CA PRO A 166 29.51 -0.91 -4.93
C PRO A 166 28.83 -1.18 -3.58
N ILE A 167 28.84 -0.22 -2.64
CA ILE A 167 28.22 -0.38 -1.32
C ILE A 167 26.71 -0.64 -1.45
N ALA A 168 26.07 -0.19 -2.54
CA ALA A 168 24.66 -0.45 -2.83
C ALA A 168 24.31 -1.94 -3.01
N LEU A 169 25.31 -2.80 -3.28
CA LEU A 169 25.09 -4.26 -3.38
C LEU A 169 24.68 -4.87 -2.03
N VAL A 170 25.07 -4.26 -0.92
CA VAL A 170 24.71 -4.75 0.42
C VAL A 170 23.19 -4.66 0.67
N PRO A 171 22.53 -3.49 0.59
CA PRO A 171 21.08 -3.43 0.72
C PRO A 171 20.36 -4.18 -0.42
N LEU A 172 20.91 -4.23 -1.63
CA LEU A 172 20.32 -5.01 -2.73
C LEU A 172 20.21 -6.50 -2.39
N THR A 173 21.28 -7.11 -1.87
CA THR A 173 21.23 -8.52 -1.46
C THR A 173 20.27 -8.73 -0.28
N GLY A 174 20.21 -7.78 0.67
CA GLY A 174 19.22 -7.79 1.75
C GLY A 174 17.77 -7.79 1.24
N VAL A 175 17.45 -6.98 0.23
CA VAL A 175 16.13 -6.95 -0.41
C VAL A 175 15.82 -8.29 -1.08
N LEU A 176 16.77 -8.85 -1.84
CA LEU A 176 16.58 -10.15 -2.48
C LEU A 176 16.33 -11.28 -1.47
N MET A 177 17.06 -11.28 -0.34
CA MET A 177 16.84 -12.23 0.75
C MET A 177 15.48 -12.04 1.41
N ALA A 178 15.05 -10.80 1.66
CA ALA A 178 13.76 -10.50 2.27
C ALA A 178 12.59 -10.97 1.39
N ILE A 179 12.67 -10.71 0.07
CA ILE A 179 11.69 -11.21 -0.90
C ILE A 179 11.70 -12.74 -0.93
N GLY A 180 12.88 -13.35 -0.99
CA GLY A 180 13.02 -14.81 -0.97
C GLY A 180 12.42 -15.45 0.28
N ALA A 181 12.68 -14.88 1.45
CA ALA A 181 12.07 -15.33 2.71
C ALA A 181 10.55 -15.15 2.71
N GLY A 182 10.05 -14.03 2.19
CA GLY A 182 8.61 -13.77 2.06
C GLY A 182 7.90 -14.84 1.23
N VAL A 183 8.48 -15.22 0.08
CA VAL A 183 7.94 -16.27 -0.79
C VAL A 183 7.97 -17.65 -0.12
N ILE A 184 8.95 -17.94 0.73
CA ILE A 184 9.05 -19.22 1.44
C ILE A 184 8.06 -19.31 2.61
N ILE A 185 7.76 -18.18 3.25
CA ILE A 185 6.89 -18.13 4.45
C ILE A 185 5.41 -18.05 4.08
N GLN A 186 5.05 -17.49 2.92
CA GLN A 186 3.68 -17.49 2.42
C GLN A 186 3.30 -18.91 1.92
N PRO A 187 2.33 -19.60 2.56
CA PRO A 187 1.86 -20.91 2.10
C PRO A 187 1.05 -20.82 0.80
#